data_AF-A0A955KU11-F1
#
_entry.id   AF-A0A955KU11-F1
#
_cell.length_a   1.000
_cell.length_b   1.000
_cell.length_c   1.000
_cell.angle_alpha   90.00
_cell.angle_beta   90.00
_cell.angle_gamma   90.00
#
_symmetry.space_group_name_H-M   'P 1'
#
loop_
_entity.id
_entity.type
_entity.pdbx_description
1 polymer ?
#
loop_
_entity_poly.entity_id
_entity_poly.type
_entity_poly.pdbx_seq_one_letter_code
_entity_poly.pdbx_strand_id
1 'polypeptide(L)'
;MAKKTLPPHHSSLVLVWSYLALLLANSVVIYLASVVFPLYVVLGTFSLTAGWSLLHSMIFLTLLNVGFIPFVHEYEHTSGKMLKNTQWMALYFVINFVGVWVIARFSDQVGFGISSWLVAAVLAVVLNIVQSIVMMALEKLKSR
;
A
#
# COMPACT_ATOMS: atom_id res chain seq x y z
N MET A 1 -23.73 -22.01 15.40
CA MET A 1 -22.75 -21.21 14.65
C MET A 1 -21.92 -20.42 15.65
N ALA A 2 -20.63 -20.76 15.81
CA ALA A 2 -19.77 -20.05 16.75
C ALA A 2 -19.58 -18.60 16.30
N LYS A 3 -19.99 -17.63 17.14
CA LYS A 3 -19.70 -16.21 16.96
C LYS A 3 -18.19 -16.06 17.15
N LYS A 4 -17.44 -16.04 16.04
CA LYS A 4 -15.98 -15.82 16.06
C LYS A 4 -15.79 -14.44 16.68
N THR A 5 -15.26 -14.39 17.90
CA THR A 5 -15.01 -13.15 18.62
C THR A 5 -14.12 -12.26 17.77
N LEU A 6 -14.53 -11.00 17.61
CA LEU A 6 -13.74 -10.00 16.87
C LEU A 6 -12.31 -10.00 17.43
N PRO A 7 -11.29 -10.00 16.56
CA PRO A 7 -9.91 -9.93 17.01
C PRO A 7 -9.73 -8.69 17.91
N PRO A 8 -8.86 -8.78 18.93
CA PRO A 8 -8.68 -7.71 19.91
C PRO A 8 -8.30 -6.41 19.21
N HIS A 9 -8.74 -5.29 19.80
CA HIS A 9 -8.37 -3.92 19.42
C HIS A 9 -6.91 -3.89 18.93
N HIS A 10 -6.70 -3.67 17.63
CA HIS A 10 -5.35 -3.63 17.05
C HIS A 10 -4.59 -2.54 17.81
N SER A 11 -3.61 -2.94 18.61
CA SER A 11 -2.76 -2.00 19.34
C SER A 11 -2.26 -0.95 18.36
N SER A 12 -2.45 0.34 18.68
CA SER A 12 -2.04 1.45 17.82
C SER A 12 -0.59 1.32 17.33
N LEU A 13 0.27 0.70 18.14
CA LEU A 13 1.65 0.36 17.79
C LEU A 13 1.76 -0.59 16.59
N VAL A 14 0.86 -1.55 16.42
CA VAL A 14 0.86 -2.47 15.28
C VAL A 14 0.65 -1.71 13.98
N LEU A 15 -0.29 -0.77 13.95
CA LEU A 15 -0.53 0.07 12.77
C LEU A 15 0.69 0.93 12.44
N VAL A 16 1.37 1.47 13.45
CA VAL A 16 2.61 2.24 13.27
C VAL A 16 3.73 1.38 12.68
N TRP A 17 3.95 0.17 13.22
CA TRP A 17 4.98 -0.74 12.70
C TRP A 17 4.66 -1.22 11.27
N SER A 18 3.41 -1.56 11.00
CA SER A 18 2.94 -1.89 9.65
C SER A 18 3.15 -0.72 8.71
N TYR A 19 2.83 0.51 9.13
CA TYR A 19 3.06 1.71 8.34
C TYR A 19 4.54 1.89 7.98
N LEU A 20 5.45 1.81 8.95
CA LEU A 20 6.89 1.99 8.70
C LEU A 20 7.45 0.90 7.77
N ALA A 21 7.07 -0.36 7.99
CA ALA A 21 7.53 -1.47 7.17
C ALA A 21 7.00 -1.38 5.73
N LEU A 22 5.71 -1.07 5.57
CA LEU A 22 5.10 -0.91 4.25
C LEU A 22 5.63 0.33 3.54
N LEU A 23 5.91 1.42 4.25
CA LEU A 23 6.51 2.62 3.67
C LEU A 23 7.87 2.29 3.05
N LEU A 24 8.72 1.58 3.79
CA LEU A 24 10.02 1.13 3.27
C LEU A 24 9.85 0.17 2.08
N ALA A 25 8.98 -0.83 2.20
CA ALA A 25 8.77 -1.81 1.14
C ALA A 25 8.23 -1.17 -0.15
N ASN A 26 7.22 -0.31 -0.04
CA ASN A 26 6.64 0.43 -1.16
C ASN A 26 7.70 1.32 -1.82
N SER A 27 8.51 2.01 -1.01
CA SER A 27 9.60 2.86 -1.50
C SER A 27 10.65 2.07 -2.29
N VAL A 28 11.04 0.89 -1.80
CA VAL A 28 11.97 0.01 -2.51
C VAL A 28 11.37 -0.45 -3.84
N VAL A 29 10.11 -0.88 -3.85
CA VAL A 29 9.44 -1.34 -5.08
C VAL A 29 9.38 -0.24 -6.13
N ILE A 30 8.94 0.97 -5.77
CA ILE A 30 8.80 2.07 -6.72
C ILE A 30 10.15 2.62 -7.16
N TYR A 31 11.13 2.69 -6.25
CA TYR A 31 12.50 3.05 -6.62
C TYR A 31 13.06 2.08 -7.66
N LEU A 32 12.98 0.77 -7.41
CA LEU A 32 13.44 -0.25 -8.36
C LEU A 32 12.68 -0.18 -9.68
N ALA A 33 11.36 0.02 -9.64
CA ALA A 33 10.57 0.19 -10.85
C ALA A 33 11.02 1.39 -11.69
N SER A 34 11.36 2.52 -11.05
CA SER A 34 11.87 3.71 -11.74
C SER A 34 13.25 3.50 -12.37
N VAL A 35 14.13 2.73 -11.72
CA VAL A 35 15.48 2.43 -12.22
C VAL A 35 15.43 1.44 -13.37
N VAL A 36 14.61 0.39 -13.25
CA VAL A 36 14.54 -0.68 -14.26
C VAL A 36 13.67 -0.28 -15.46
N PHE A 37 12.61 0.51 -15.23
CA PHE A 37 11.63 0.90 -16.25
C PHE A 37 11.41 2.42 -16.29
N PRO A 38 12.46 3.22 -16.56
CA PRO A 38 12.39 4.69 -16.49
C PRO A 38 11.44 5.31 -17.55
N LEU A 39 11.15 4.59 -18.62
CA LEU A 39 10.17 5.01 -19.64
C LEU A 39 8.71 4.87 -19.15
N TYR A 40 8.47 4.07 -18.11
CA TYR A 40 7.14 3.73 -17.62
C TYR A 40 6.86 4.30 -16.24
N VAL A 41 7.89 4.45 -15.40
CA VAL A 41 7.81 4.95 -14.03
C VAL A 41 8.87 6.02 -13.84
N VAL A 42 8.43 7.25 -13.54
CA VAL A 42 9.30 8.42 -13.40
C VAL A 42 9.20 8.97 -11.99
N LEU A 43 10.35 9.32 -11.43
CA LEU A 43 10.48 10.01 -10.15
C LEU A 43 11.24 11.31 -10.36
N GLY A 44 10.70 12.40 -9.82
CA GLY A 44 11.25 13.73 -9.95
C GLY A 44 10.51 14.59 -10.98
N THR A 45 10.62 15.90 -10.79
CA THR A 45 10.14 16.93 -11.72
C THR A 45 11.22 18.00 -11.85
N PHE A 46 10.91 19.09 -12.55
CA PHE A 46 11.79 20.26 -12.57
C PHE A 46 11.98 20.91 -11.18
N SER A 47 11.05 20.68 -10.24
CA SER A 47 11.03 21.30 -8.91
C SER A 47 11.29 20.31 -7.77
N LEU A 48 11.03 19.02 -7.97
CA LEU A 48 11.17 17.98 -6.96
C LEU A 48 12.27 17.00 -7.34
N THR A 49 13.16 16.72 -6.38
CA THR A 49 14.16 15.65 -6.57
C THR A 49 13.47 14.28 -6.58
N ALA A 50 14.11 13.29 -7.20
CA ALA A 50 13.60 11.92 -7.22
C ALA A 50 13.37 11.36 -5.80
N GLY A 51 14.27 11.67 -4.85
CA GLY A 51 14.14 11.23 -3.45
C GLY A 51 12.93 11.84 -2.75
N TRP A 52 12.70 13.15 -2.91
CA TRP A 52 11.50 13.79 -2.37
C TRP A 52 10.23 13.26 -3.00
N SER A 53 10.26 13.00 -4.31
CA SER A 53 9.12 12.46 -5.03
C SER A 53 8.73 11.06 -4.56
N LEU A 54 9.75 10.21 -4.36
CA LEU A 54 9.58 8.88 -3.79
C LEU A 54 8.97 8.96 -2.38
N LEU A 55 9.53 9.81 -1.52
CA LEU A 55 9.06 9.92 -0.14
C LEU A 55 7.60 10.37 -0.07
N HIS A 56 7.23 11.44 -0.78
CA HIS A 56 5.86 11.97 -0.76
C HIS A 56 4.87 10.95 -1.31
N SER A 57 5.14 10.40 -2.49
CA SER A 57 4.25 9.42 -3.12
C SER A 57 4.05 8.18 -2.23
N MET A 58 5.11 7.68 -1.60
CA MET A 58 5.03 6.48 -0.77
C MET A 58 4.41 6.72 0.59
N ILE A 59 4.56 7.92 1.17
CA ILE A 59 3.79 8.32 2.35
C ILE A 59 2.29 8.26 2.03
N PHE A 60 1.84 8.89 0.94
CA PHE A 60 0.42 8.88 0.57
C PHE A 60 -0.09 7.46 0.29
N LEU A 61 0.65 6.67 -0.50
CA LEU A 61 0.24 5.30 -0.83
C LEU A 61 0.17 4.41 0.42
N THR A 62 1.11 4.58 1.35
CA THR A 62 1.14 3.76 2.57
C THR A 62 0.06 4.21 3.56
N LEU A 63 -0.21 5.51 3.66
CA LEU A 63 -1.34 6.04 4.43
C LEU A 63 -2.67 5.52 3.90
N LEU A 64 -2.85 5.43 2.57
CA LEU A 64 -4.04 4.81 1.98
C LEU A 64 -4.15 3.34 2.37
N ASN A 65 -3.06 2.58 2.26
CA ASN A 65 -3.07 1.14 2.58
C ASN A 65 -3.39 0.86 4.06
N VAL A 66 -2.67 1.51 5.00
CA VAL A 66 -2.87 1.28 6.44
C VAL A 66 -4.14 1.97 6.94
N GLY A 67 -4.43 3.16 6.43
CA GLY A 67 -5.61 3.94 6.80
C GLY A 67 -6.93 3.28 6.41
N PHE A 68 -6.94 2.40 5.40
CA PHE A 68 -8.16 1.67 5.02
C PHE A 68 -8.49 0.51 5.97
N ILE A 69 -7.51 -0.04 6.69
CA ILE A 69 -7.69 -1.16 7.63
C ILE A 69 -8.78 -0.92 8.69
N PRO A 70 -8.84 0.22 9.41
CA PRO A 70 -9.90 0.47 10.38
C PRO A 70 -11.29 0.55 9.73
N PHE A 71 -11.42 1.15 8.54
CA PHE A 71 -12.71 1.21 7.83
C PHE A 71 -13.23 -0.16 7.46
N VAL A 72 -12.34 -1.08 7.05
CA VAL A 72 -12.72 -2.45 6.74
C VAL A 72 -13.17 -3.20 7.98
N HIS A 73 -12.47 -3.04 9.11
CA HIS A 73 -12.89 -3.66 10.37
C HIS A 73 -14.24 -3.14 10.84
N GLU A 74 -14.50 -1.84 10.71
CA GLU A 74 -15.81 -1.27 11.04
C GLU A 74 -16.92 -1.82 10.13
N TYR A 75 -16.62 -2.01 8.84
CA TYR A 75 -17.52 -2.65 7.89
C TYR A 75 -17.79 -4.11 8.23
N GLU A 76 -16.76 -4.89 8.60
CA GLU A 76 -16.91 -6.29 9.03
C GLU A 76 -17.75 -6.39 10.32
N HIS A 77 -17.52 -5.47 11.26
CA HIS A 77 -18.27 -5.35 12.51
C HIS A 77 -19.75 -5.09 12.25
N THR A 78 -20.05 -4.07 11.43
CA THR A 78 -21.42 -3.67 11.08
C THR A 78 -22.14 -4.73 10.23
N SER A 79 -21.42 -5.38 9.31
CA SER A 79 -22.00 -6.37 8.39
C SER A 79 -22.14 -7.77 9.01
N GLY A 80 -21.51 -8.01 10.17
CA GLY A 80 -21.46 -9.33 10.82
C GLY A 80 -20.76 -10.42 9.99
N LYS A 81 -20.00 -10.02 8.96
CA LYS A 81 -19.33 -10.92 8.00
C LYS A 81 -17.86 -10.54 7.93
N MET A 82 -16.98 -11.48 8.26
CA MET A 82 -15.54 -11.33 8.04
C MET A 82 -15.23 -11.54 6.55
N LEU A 83 -14.36 -10.70 6.00
CA LEU A 83 -13.84 -10.86 4.66
C LEU A 83 -12.94 -12.09 4.59
N LYS A 84 -13.07 -12.85 3.50
CA LYS A 84 -12.16 -13.95 3.18
C LYS A 84 -10.80 -13.40 2.73
N ASN A 85 -9.75 -14.21 2.82
CA ASN A 85 -8.41 -13.83 2.32
C ASN A 85 -8.42 -13.36 0.86
N THR A 86 -9.23 -13.97 0.00
CA THR A 86 -9.35 -13.56 -1.40
C THR A 86 -9.97 -12.18 -1.56
N GLN A 87 -10.89 -11.80 -0.67
CA GLN A 87 -11.52 -10.48 -0.66
C GLN A 87 -10.56 -9.41 -0.14
N TRP A 88 -9.77 -9.73 0.89
CA TRP A 88 -8.70 -8.86 1.38
C TRP A 88 -7.64 -8.62 0.30
N MET A 89 -7.19 -9.67 -0.39
CA MET A 89 -6.22 -9.55 -1.47
C MET A 89 -6.75 -8.71 -2.64
N ALA A 90 -8.02 -8.90 -3.02
CA ALA A 90 -8.67 -8.08 -4.05
C ALA A 90 -8.79 -6.61 -3.61
N LEU A 91 -9.12 -6.37 -2.35
CA LEU A 91 -9.23 -5.02 -1.80
C LEU A 91 -7.90 -4.28 -1.82
N TYR A 92 -6.81 -4.92 -1.34
CA TYR A 92 -5.47 -4.33 -1.40
C TYR A 92 -5.01 -4.10 -2.83
N PHE A 93 -5.36 -5.00 -3.77
CA PHE A 93 -5.09 -4.76 -5.18
C PHE A 93 -5.80 -3.50 -5.69
N VAL A 94 -7.08 -3.33 -5.37
CA VAL A 94 -7.85 -2.13 -5.76
C VAL A 94 -7.27 -0.87 -5.12
N ILE A 95 -6.95 -0.89 -3.82
CA ILE A 95 -6.35 0.25 -3.12
C ILE A 95 -5.00 0.61 -3.72
N ASN A 96 -4.14 -0.37 -4.00
CA ASN A 96 -2.85 -0.11 -4.64
C ASN A 96 -3.01 0.42 -6.06
N PHE A 97 -3.92 -0.14 -6.85
CA PHE A 97 -4.19 0.30 -8.22
C PHE A 97 -4.69 1.75 -8.25
N VAL A 98 -5.76 2.02 -7.50
CA VAL A 98 -6.36 3.36 -7.41
C VAL A 98 -5.37 4.33 -6.79
N GLY A 99 -4.67 3.94 -5.72
CA GLY A 99 -3.67 4.77 -5.04
C GLY A 99 -2.54 5.17 -5.97
N VAL A 100 -1.89 4.20 -6.63
CA VAL A 100 -0.82 4.48 -7.62
C VAL A 100 -1.34 5.35 -8.76
N TRP A 101 -2.50 5.03 -9.31
CA TRP A 101 -3.10 5.79 -10.41
C TRP A 101 -3.37 7.25 -10.02
N VAL A 102 -4.05 7.46 -8.89
CA VAL A 102 -4.42 8.79 -8.40
C VAL A 102 -3.18 9.59 -8.03
N ILE A 103 -2.23 9.01 -7.29
CA ILE A 103 -0.98 9.69 -6.91
C ILE A 103 -0.21 10.12 -8.17
N ALA A 104 -0.14 9.25 -9.19
CA ALA A 104 0.52 9.59 -10.45
C ALA A 104 -0.17 10.71 -11.24
N ARG A 105 -1.45 11.00 -10.99
CA ARG A 105 -2.16 12.15 -11.59
C ARG A 105 -1.82 13.48 -10.92
N PHE A 106 -1.24 13.44 -9.73
CA PHE A 106 -0.69 14.61 -9.05
C PHE A 106 0.82 14.71 -9.24
N SER A 107 1.33 14.28 -10.41
CA SER A 107 2.77 14.24 -10.71
C SER A 107 3.44 15.61 -10.53
N ASP A 108 2.73 16.71 -10.78
CA ASP A 108 3.29 18.06 -10.61
C ASP A 108 3.55 18.41 -9.13
N GLN A 109 2.77 17.83 -8.21
CA GLN A 109 2.89 18.07 -6.77
C GLN A 109 3.74 17.02 -6.05
N VAL A 110 3.63 15.74 -6.44
CA VAL A 110 4.31 14.63 -5.75
C VAL A 110 5.51 14.07 -6.52
N GLY A 111 5.72 14.49 -7.77
CA GLY A 111 6.83 14.07 -8.62
C GLY A 111 6.90 12.58 -8.97
N PHE A 112 5.79 11.86 -8.81
CA PHE A 112 5.65 10.48 -9.25
C PHE A 112 4.76 10.44 -10.50
N GLY A 113 5.24 9.81 -11.56
CA GLY A 113 4.52 9.68 -12.82
C GLY A 113 4.58 8.26 -13.36
N ILE A 114 3.51 7.85 -14.05
CA ILE A 114 3.43 6.58 -14.78
C ILE A 114 2.89 6.80 -16.18
N SER A 115 3.31 5.97 -17.14
CA SER A 115 2.94 6.18 -18.55
C SER A 115 1.51 5.75 -18.90
N SER A 116 0.91 4.80 -18.17
CA SER A 116 -0.43 4.30 -18.47
C SER A 116 -1.09 3.61 -17.28
N TRP A 117 -2.40 3.36 -17.38
CA TRP A 117 -3.17 2.65 -16.35
C TRP A 117 -2.73 1.17 -16.24
N LEU A 118 -2.22 0.59 -17.33
CA LEU A 118 -1.64 -0.75 -17.30
C LEU A 118 -0.41 -0.82 -16.40
N VAL A 119 0.43 0.24 -16.39
CA VAL A 119 1.57 0.34 -15.47
C VAL A 119 1.07 0.39 -14.02
N ALA A 120 0.01 1.16 -13.72
CA ALA A 120 -0.59 1.15 -12.39
C ALA A 120 -1.08 -0.24 -11.98
N ALA A 121 -1.73 -0.98 -12.89
CA ALA A 121 -2.23 -2.32 -12.61
C ALA A 121 -1.08 -3.30 -12.31
N VAL A 122 -0.02 -3.28 -13.10
CA VAL A 122 1.17 -4.11 -12.87
C VAL A 122 1.85 -3.76 -11.54
N LEU A 123 2.08 -2.47 -11.28
CA LEU A 123 2.64 -2.02 -10.01
C LEU A 123 1.77 -2.44 -8.83
N ALA A 124 0.45 -2.36 -8.95
CA ALA A 124 -0.47 -2.77 -7.90
C ALA A 124 -0.37 -4.26 -7.57
N VAL A 125 -0.19 -5.13 -8.57
CA VAL A 125 0.06 -6.56 -8.34
C VAL A 125 1.38 -6.75 -7.57
N VAL A 126 2.46 -6.12 -8.04
CA VAL A 126 3.79 -6.25 -7.43
C VAL A 126 3.78 -5.75 -5.98
N LEU A 127 3.21 -4.57 -5.74
CA LEU A 127 3.03 -3.99 -4.42
C LEU A 127 2.23 -4.93 -3.52
N ASN A 128 1.07 -5.44 -3.98
CA ASN A 128 0.24 -6.33 -3.18
C ASN A 128 1.00 -7.59 -2.73
N ILE A 129 1.79 -8.20 -3.63
CA ILE A 129 2.62 -9.37 -3.30
C ILE A 129 3.68 -8.99 -2.25
N VAL A 130 4.44 -7.92 -2.48
CA VAL A 130 5.51 -7.49 -1.58
C VAL A 130 4.95 -7.11 -0.20
N GLN A 131 3.86 -6.35 -0.15
CA GLN A 131 3.18 -5.97 1.07
C GLN A 131 2.69 -7.20 1.86
N SER A 132 2.13 -8.19 1.16
CA SER A 132 1.71 -9.46 1.78
C SER A 132 2.90 -10.19 2.42
N ILE A 133 4.04 -10.26 1.73
CA ILE A 133 5.27 -10.88 2.25
C ILE A 133 5.77 -10.14 3.49
N VAL A 134 5.80 -8.81 3.44
CA VAL A 134 6.27 -7.95 4.54
C VAL A 134 5.38 -8.10 5.77
N MET A 135 4.06 -8.12 5.58
CA MET A 135 3.11 -8.29 6.69
C MET A 135 3.24 -9.67 7.34
N MET A 136 3.38 -10.74 6.55
CA MET A 136 3.65 -12.08 7.08
C MET A 136 4.97 -12.15 7.86
N ALA A 137 6.01 -11.44 7.39
CA ALA A 137 7.29 -11.38 8.10
C ALA A 137 7.17 -10.63 9.43
N LEU A 138 6.45 -9.49 9.45
CA LEU A 138 6.18 -8.72 10.66
C LEU A 138 5.40 -9.52 11.70
N GLU A 139 4.38 -10.26 11.28
CA GLU A 139 3.58 -11.11 12.17
C GLU A 139 4.44 -12.19 12.84
N LYS A 140 5.32 -12.85 12.07
CA LYS A 140 6.26 -13.85 12.59
C LYS A 140 7.24 -13.27 13.61
N LEU A 141 7.74 -12.05 13.37
CA LEU A 141 8.65 -11.37 14.30
C LEU A 141 7.96 -10.98 15.60
N LYS A 142 6.68 -10.58 15.55
CA LYS A 142 5.90 -10.26 16.74
C LYS A 142 5.52 -11.49 17.57
N SER A 143 5.37 -12.65 16.93
CA SER A 143 5.03 -13.91 17.61
C SER A 143 6.21 -14.63 18.29
N ARG A 144 7.43 -14.14 18.08
CA ARG A 144 8.66 -14.64 18.73
C ARG A 144 8.99 -13.78 19.94
#